data_AF-A2FEQ5-F1
#
_entry.id   AF-A2FEQ5-F1
#
_cell.length_a   1.000
_cell.length_b   1.000
_cell.length_c   1.000
_cell.angle_alpha   90.00
_cell.angle_beta   90.00
_cell.angle_gamma   90.00
#
_symmetry.space_group_name_H-M   'P 1'
#
loop_
_entity.id
_entity.type
_entity.pdbx_description
1 polymer ?
#
loop_
_entity_poly.entity_id
_entity_poly.type
_entity_poly.pdbx_seq_one_letter_code
_entity_poly.pdbx_strand_id
1 'polypeptide(L)'
;LPDLLDSSFDRTYTSIHDFSFLLKCYLLDPINHDKELVISKYKETFVPRGFKVLGYGAHSVVLHSDEFFSSHIFKFSKLDLSVENKIKEILGILIYYPNLAVPNKYFTSSPLYRKGTLTAYIQNNPNLTHLELLEKFYQICLDVRNIHNHNIILRDIKPDNILLDEFDKPHYADFDVSVFDTDKAYDVTGTRFYMAPEVEQNLFKLKYVGYGVKSDIFSLGCVLNYMFNHNYPYSIYTPLIPKKVIYLIDFMRNL
;
A
#
# COMPACT_ATOMS: atom_id res chain seq x y z
N LEU A 1 21.42 -22.45 43.42
CA LEU A 1 20.65 -23.57 42.84
C LEU A 1 20.47 -23.32 41.35
N PRO A 2 21.30 -23.95 40.51
CA PRO A 2 21.07 -24.07 39.08
C PRO A 2 20.73 -25.53 38.78
N ASP A 3 19.52 -25.99 39.10
CA ASP A 3 19.05 -27.34 38.74
C ASP A 3 17.53 -27.30 38.70
N LEU A 4 17.00 -26.96 37.53
CA LEU A 4 15.69 -27.33 36.98
C LEU A 4 15.71 -26.95 35.49
N LEU A 5 16.75 -27.43 34.81
CA LEU A 5 16.72 -27.62 33.36
C LEU A 5 15.95 -28.93 33.15
N ASP A 6 14.63 -28.81 32.99
CA ASP A 6 13.88 -29.88 32.34
C ASP A 6 14.36 -29.98 30.88
N SER A 7 15.01 -31.10 30.59
CA SER A 7 15.71 -31.46 29.36
C SER A 7 14.74 -31.83 28.22
N SER A 8 13.64 -31.10 28.08
CA SER A 8 12.66 -31.25 27.00
C SER A 8 12.32 -29.93 26.29
N PHE A 9 13.06 -28.85 26.57
CA PHE A 9 12.91 -27.58 25.84
C PHE A 9 13.43 -27.72 24.40
N ASP A 10 12.53 -28.13 23.52
CA ASP A 10 12.66 -28.02 22.08
C ASP A 10 12.96 -26.56 21.73
N ARG A 11 14.19 -26.31 21.26
CA ARG A 11 14.78 -25.00 20.97
C ARG A 11 14.13 -24.39 19.73
N THR A 12 12.87 -24.03 19.88
CA THR A 12 12.08 -23.39 18.85
C THR A 12 12.07 -21.90 19.12
N TYR A 13 12.66 -21.16 18.18
CA TYR A 13 12.77 -19.71 18.14
C TYR A 13 11.40 -19.03 18.31
N THR A 14 11.08 -18.59 19.53
CA THR A 14 9.81 -17.93 19.89
C THR A 14 10.02 -16.56 20.57
N SER A 15 11.24 -16.00 20.54
CA SER A 15 11.53 -14.76 21.24
C SER A 15 11.74 -13.57 20.28
N ILE A 16 11.45 -12.35 20.76
CA ILE A 16 11.72 -11.06 20.09
C ILE A 16 13.16 -10.95 19.54
N HIS A 17 14.11 -11.70 20.10
CA HIS A 17 15.50 -11.75 19.63
C HIS A 17 15.64 -12.37 18.22
N ASP A 18 14.70 -13.25 17.82
CA ASP A 18 14.74 -13.94 16.54
C ASP A 18 14.31 -13.00 15.41
N PHE A 19 13.30 -12.17 15.67
CA PHE A 19 12.86 -11.07 14.79
C PHE A 19 13.98 -10.03 14.55
N SER A 20 14.78 -9.71 15.57
CA SER A 20 15.91 -8.78 15.46
C SER A 20 17.06 -9.36 14.62
N PHE A 21 17.31 -10.66 14.72
CA PHE A 21 18.33 -11.38 13.95
C PHE A 21 17.97 -11.48 12.46
N LEU A 22 16.72 -11.87 12.17
CA LEU A 22 16.09 -11.88 10.84
C LEU A 22 16.27 -10.55 10.09
N LEU A 23 16.09 -9.46 10.83
CA LEU A 23 16.29 -8.11 10.34
C LEU A 23 17.75 -7.73 10.12
N LYS A 24 18.68 -8.22 10.94
CA LYS A 24 20.12 -8.04 10.66
C LYS A 24 20.50 -8.73 9.35
N CYS A 25 19.91 -9.89 9.03
CA CYS A 25 20.11 -10.56 7.74
C CYS A 25 19.54 -9.74 6.55
N TYR A 26 18.41 -9.04 6.72
CA TYR A 26 17.84 -8.12 5.71
C TYR A 26 18.74 -6.93 5.36
N LEU A 27 19.50 -6.43 6.35
CA LEU A 27 20.35 -5.24 6.23
C LEU A 27 21.72 -5.55 5.63
N LEU A 28 22.05 -6.82 5.38
CA LEU A 28 23.39 -7.27 4.98
C LEU A 28 23.53 -7.62 3.49
N ASP A 29 22.54 -7.35 2.62
CA ASP A 29 22.75 -7.38 1.17
C ASP A 29 22.69 -5.96 0.58
N PRO A 30 23.85 -5.27 0.47
CA PRO A 30 23.94 -3.95 -0.14
C PRO A 30 24.09 -3.98 -1.67
N ILE A 31 24.03 -5.14 -2.35
CA ILE A 31 24.60 -5.26 -3.72
C ILE A 31 23.62 -5.78 -4.78
N ASN A 32 22.62 -6.60 -4.47
CA ASN A 32 21.78 -7.20 -5.54
C ASN A 32 20.42 -6.52 -5.75
N HIS A 33 20.25 -5.97 -6.96
CA HIS A 33 18.99 -5.39 -7.48
C HIS A 33 18.00 -6.44 -8.04
N ASP A 34 18.26 -7.74 -7.87
CA ASP A 34 17.41 -8.81 -8.41
C ASP A 34 16.33 -9.25 -7.41
N LYS A 35 15.11 -8.78 -7.66
CA LYS A 35 13.93 -9.01 -6.81
C LYS A 35 13.52 -10.49 -6.77
N GLU A 36 13.69 -11.25 -7.84
CA GLU A 36 13.24 -12.66 -7.93
C GLU A 36 14.21 -13.61 -7.23
N LEU A 37 15.52 -13.33 -7.31
CA LEU A 37 16.55 -14.10 -6.62
C LEU A 37 16.44 -13.94 -5.09
N VAL A 38 16.14 -12.73 -4.60
CA VAL A 38 15.96 -12.47 -3.17
C VAL A 38 14.69 -13.16 -2.64
N ILE A 39 13.58 -13.08 -3.37
CA ILE A 39 12.33 -13.75 -2.99
C ILE A 39 12.47 -15.27 -2.97
N SER A 40 13.17 -15.88 -3.93
CA SER A 40 13.34 -17.33 -4.00
C SER A 40 14.33 -17.87 -2.97
N LYS A 41 15.46 -17.19 -2.76
CA LYS A 41 16.53 -17.65 -1.86
C LYS A 41 16.18 -17.50 -0.38
N TYR A 42 15.29 -16.59 -0.04
CA TYR A 42 15.10 -16.18 1.35
C TYR A 42 13.66 -16.26 1.86
N LYS A 43 12.73 -16.82 1.07
CA LYS A 43 11.33 -17.06 1.44
C LYS A 43 11.15 -17.79 2.79
N GLU A 44 12.05 -18.73 3.12
CA GLU A 44 12.00 -19.49 4.37
C GLU A 44 12.72 -18.78 5.54
N THR A 45 13.64 -17.87 5.26
CA THR A 45 14.50 -17.24 6.28
C THR A 45 13.95 -15.91 6.78
N PHE A 46 12.88 -15.38 6.19
CA PHE A 46 12.36 -14.01 6.43
C PHE A 46 11.02 -13.94 7.15
N VAL A 47 10.30 -15.06 7.22
CA VAL A 47 8.97 -15.10 7.78
C VAL A 47 9.07 -15.63 9.21
N PRO A 48 8.81 -14.80 10.22
CA PRO A 48 8.77 -15.26 11.60
C PRO A 48 7.78 -16.41 11.74
N ARG A 49 8.08 -17.36 12.63
CA ARG A 49 7.17 -18.48 12.89
C ARG A 49 5.80 -17.95 13.32
N GLY A 50 4.74 -18.56 12.77
CA GLY A 50 3.36 -18.12 12.98
C GLY A 50 2.90 -16.98 12.06
N PHE A 51 3.80 -16.38 11.27
CA PHE A 51 3.44 -15.40 10.25
C PHE A 51 3.47 -16.00 8.84
N LYS A 52 2.78 -15.37 7.91
CA LYS A 52 2.78 -15.63 6.46
C LYS A 52 2.96 -14.32 5.70
N VAL A 53 3.61 -14.39 4.54
CA VAL A 53 3.73 -13.24 3.63
C VAL A 53 2.44 -13.08 2.85
N LEU A 54 1.86 -11.88 2.89
CA LEU A 54 0.72 -11.52 2.05
C LEU A 54 1.15 -10.84 0.75
N GLY A 55 2.27 -10.11 0.74
CA GLY A 55 2.77 -9.43 -0.44
C GLY A 55 4.13 -8.79 -0.28
N TYR A 56 4.73 -8.43 -1.41
CA TYR A 56 6.01 -7.72 -1.50
C TYR A 56 5.83 -6.41 -2.26
N GLY A 57 6.14 -5.29 -1.61
CA GLY A 57 6.26 -3.98 -2.24
C GLY A 57 7.57 -3.81 -2.99
N ALA A 58 7.86 -2.58 -3.41
CA ALA A 58 9.18 -2.23 -3.97
C ALA A 58 10.27 -2.23 -2.89
N HIS A 59 9.91 -1.77 -1.68
CA HIS A 59 10.84 -1.61 -0.55
C HIS A 59 10.32 -2.26 0.74
N SER A 60 9.18 -2.94 0.67
CA SER A 60 8.45 -3.42 1.83
C SER A 60 7.97 -4.87 1.68
N VAL A 61 7.71 -5.52 2.82
CA VAL A 61 7.06 -6.83 2.89
C VAL A 61 5.88 -6.72 3.85
N VAL A 62 4.75 -7.30 3.46
CA VAL A 62 3.53 -7.34 4.26
C VAL A 62 3.32 -8.74 4.80
N LEU A 63 3.19 -8.84 6.11
CA LEU A 63 3.04 -10.07 6.87
C LEU A 63 1.71 -10.08 7.61
N HIS A 64 1.20 -11.29 7.87
CA HIS A 64 0.02 -11.52 8.68
C HIS A 64 0.20 -12.81 9.49
N SER A 65 -0.46 -12.93 10.63
CA SER A 65 -0.51 -14.16 11.44
C SER A 65 -1.95 -14.47 11.81
N ASP A 66 -2.37 -15.71 11.59
CA ASP A 66 -3.70 -16.16 12.05
C ASP A 66 -3.69 -16.43 13.58
N GLU A 67 -2.50 -16.65 14.16
CA GLU A 67 -2.28 -16.94 15.58
C GLU A 67 -2.14 -15.67 16.42
N PHE A 68 -1.41 -14.67 15.90
CA PHE A 68 -1.08 -13.43 16.59
C PHE A 68 -1.70 -12.23 15.89
N PHE A 69 -2.47 -11.42 16.62
CA PHE A 69 -3.04 -10.18 16.10
C PHE A 69 -3.82 -10.40 14.78
N SER A 70 -4.69 -11.42 14.76
CA SER A 70 -5.31 -11.99 13.56
C SER A 70 -6.22 -11.05 12.74
N SER A 71 -6.53 -9.87 13.27
CA SER A 71 -7.25 -8.82 12.57
C SER A 71 -6.35 -7.78 11.88
N HIS A 72 -5.02 -7.99 11.85
CA HIS A 72 -4.06 -6.97 11.41
C HIS A 72 -2.99 -7.52 10.48
N ILE A 73 -2.41 -6.58 9.73
CA ILE A 73 -1.21 -6.80 8.93
C ILE A 73 -0.03 -6.01 9.52
N PHE A 74 1.16 -6.49 9.23
CA PHE A 74 2.43 -5.87 9.61
C PHE A 74 3.24 -5.61 8.35
N LYS A 75 3.57 -4.35 8.11
CA LYS A 75 4.41 -3.94 6.98
C LYS A 75 5.77 -3.55 7.50
N PHE A 76 6.80 -4.17 6.96
CA PHE A 76 8.20 -3.86 7.22
C PHE A 76 8.79 -3.19 6.00
N SER A 77 9.47 -2.06 6.16
CA SER A 77 10.05 -1.29 5.04
C SER A 77 11.54 -1.00 5.25
N LYS A 78 12.29 -0.88 4.14
CA LYS A 78 13.62 -0.23 4.14
C LYS A 78 13.53 1.27 4.22
N LEU A 79 12.40 1.85 3.82
CA LEU A 79 12.17 3.28 3.84
C LEU A 79 11.81 3.75 5.25
N ASP A 80 12.10 5.01 5.52
CA ASP A 80 11.58 5.68 6.71
C ASP A 80 10.05 5.75 6.63
N LEU A 81 9.38 5.11 7.58
CA LEU A 81 7.92 5.13 7.70
C LEU A 81 7.41 6.23 8.64
N SER A 82 8.24 7.20 9.02
CA SER A 82 7.84 8.30 9.91
C SER A 82 6.62 9.06 9.37
N VAL A 83 6.63 9.39 8.07
CA VAL A 83 5.51 10.06 7.40
C VAL A 83 4.29 9.15 7.31
N GLU A 84 4.45 7.91 6.86
CA GLU A 84 3.35 6.92 6.79
C GLU A 84 2.72 6.69 8.16
N ASN A 85 3.52 6.48 9.21
CA ASN A 85 3.02 6.27 10.57
C ASN A 85 2.27 7.49 11.08
N LYS A 86 2.79 8.70 10.84
CA LYS A 86 2.09 9.93 11.23
C LYS A 86 0.76 10.09 10.49
N ILE A 87 0.72 9.78 9.19
CA ILE A 87 -0.52 9.77 8.41
C ILE A 87 -1.51 8.76 8.98
N LYS A 88 -1.07 7.52 9.20
CA LYS A 88 -1.92 6.45 9.74
C LYS A 88 -2.43 6.76 11.14
N GLU A 89 -1.64 7.43 11.98
CA GLU A 89 -2.05 7.92 13.29
C GLU A 89 -3.16 8.97 13.16
N ILE A 90 -2.98 9.98 12.29
CA ILE A 90 -3.98 11.01 12.01
C ILE A 90 -5.31 10.40 11.53
N LEU A 91 -5.23 9.40 10.66
CA LEU A 91 -6.39 8.72 10.09
C LEU A 91 -7.02 7.69 11.05
N GLY A 92 -6.42 7.45 12.23
CA GLY A 92 -6.90 6.46 13.20
C GLY A 92 -6.80 5.01 12.74
N ILE A 93 -5.93 4.73 11.76
CA ILE A 93 -5.72 3.37 11.20
C ILE A 93 -4.44 2.70 11.73
N LEU A 94 -3.56 3.45 12.41
CA LEU A 94 -2.37 2.91 13.06
C LEU A 94 -2.73 2.23 14.38
N ILE A 95 -2.25 1.00 14.57
CA ILE A 95 -2.53 0.22 15.79
C ILE A 95 -1.22 -0.22 16.44
N TYR A 96 -0.85 0.43 17.55
CA TYR A 96 0.42 0.15 18.22
C TYR A 96 0.39 -1.19 18.97
N TYR A 97 1.44 -1.98 18.75
CA TYR A 97 1.68 -3.23 19.47
C TYR A 97 2.89 -3.08 20.39
N PRO A 98 2.70 -2.78 21.69
CA PRO A 98 3.81 -2.49 22.60
C PRO A 98 4.79 -3.66 22.76
N ASN A 99 4.30 -4.90 22.58
CA ASN A 99 5.11 -6.11 22.65
C ASN A 99 5.83 -6.43 21.32
N LEU A 100 5.56 -5.66 20.26
CA LEU A 100 6.21 -5.78 18.96
C LEU A 100 7.22 -4.63 18.77
N ALA A 101 8.01 -4.33 19.81
CA ALA A 101 9.05 -3.33 19.72
C ALA A 101 10.22 -3.89 18.92
N VAL A 102 10.47 -3.32 17.74
CA VAL A 102 11.57 -3.72 16.86
C VAL A 102 12.61 -2.59 16.81
N PRO A 103 13.75 -2.72 17.51
CA PRO A 103 14.76 -1.67 17.54
C PRO A 103 15.28 -1.33 16.15
N ASN A 104 15.39 -0.03 15.85
CA ASN A 104 15.97 0.54 14.62
C ASN A 104 15.28 0.18 13.31
N LYS A 105 14.00 -0.22 13.32
CA LYS A 105 13.26 -0.57 12.09
C LYS A 105 11.89 0.05 11.98
N TYR A 106 11.64 0.59 10.80
CA TYR A 106 10.37 1.15 10.40
C TYR A 106 9.39 0.01 10.08
N PHE A 107 8.56 -0.34 11.06
CA PHE A 107 7.38 -1.15 10.82
C PHE A 107 6.13 -0.29 11.04
N THR A 108 5.05 -0.71 10.40
CA THR A 108 3.73 -0.13 10.56
C THR A 108 2.71 -1.25 10.57
N SER A 109 1.57 -0.99 11.20
CA SER A 109 0.44 -1.91 11.30
C SER A 109 -0.82 -1.25 10.80
N SER A 110 -1.77 -2.06 10.34
CA SER A 110 -3.09 -1.62 9.93
C SER A 110 -4.08 -2.79 9.96
N PRO A 111 -5.39 -2.53 9.91
CA PRO A 111 -6.40 -3.57 9.78
C PRO A 111 -6.14 -4.50 8.60
N LEU A 112 -6.47 -5.78 8.75
CA LEU A 112 -6.48 -6.76 7.68
C LEU A 112 -7.79 -6.68 6.90
N TYR A 113 -7.68 -6.36 5.61
CA TYR A 113 -8.80 -6.35 4.69
C TYR A 113 -8.86 -7.67 3.90
N ARG A 114 -9.69 -8.61 4.37
CA ARG A 114 -9.67 -10.02 3.93
C ARG A 114 -10.11 -10.25 2.48
N LYS A 115 -10.87 -9.34 1.89
CA LYS A 115 -11.27 -9.45 0.47
C LYS A 115 -10.17 -8.98 -0.50
N GLY A 116 -9.03 -8.54 0.04
CA GLY A 116 -7.84 -8.22 -0.73
C GLY A 116 -8.01 -6.95 -1.57
N THR A 117 -7.20 -6.84 -2.61
CA THR A 117 -7.16 -5.66 -3.50
C THR A 117 -8.40 -5.53 -4.36
N LEU A 118 -8.75 -4.30 -4.74
CA LEU A 118 -9.78 -4.01 -5.73
C LEU A 118 -9.48 -4.68 -7.07
N THR A 119 -8.20 -4.76 -7.47
CA THR A 119 -7.73 -5.52 -8.65
C THR A 119 -8.25 -6.97 -8.61
N ALA A 120 -7.86 -7.72 -7.59
CA ALA A 120 -8.24 -9.11 -7.42
C ALA A 120 -9.76 -9.28 -7.27
N TYR A 121 -10.43 -8.36 -6.56
CA TYR A 121 -11.87 -8.40 -6.40
C TYR A 121 -12.60 -8.29 -7.74
N ILE A 122 -12.23 -7.34 -8.58
CA ILE A 122 -12.85 -7.13 -9.89
C ILE A 122 -12.58 -8.33 -10.81
N GLN A 123 -11.36 -8.87 -10.79
CA GLN A 123 -10.99 -10.05 -11.58
C GLN A 123 -11.77 -11.29 -11.16
N ASN A 124 -12.01 -11.47 -9.86
CA ASN A 124 -12.75 -12.61 -9.32
C ASN A 124 -14.27 -12.47 -9.44
N ASN A 125 -14.77 -11.28 -9.77
CA ASN A 125 -16.20 -10.97 -9.90
C ASN A 125 -16.52 -10.36 -11.28
N PRO A 126 -16.43 -11.13 -12.38
CA PRO A 126 -16.59 -10.60 -13.74
C PRO A 126 -18.02 -10.13 -14.07
N ASN A 127 -19.01 -10.47 -13.24
CA ASN A 127 -20.42 -10.16 -13.46
C ASN A 127 -20.90 -8.95 -12.64
N LEU A 128 -19.98 -8.14 -12.08
CA LEU A 128 -20.35 -6.92 -11.36
C LEU A 128 -21.12 -5.97 -12.28
N THR A 129 -22.27 -5.52 -11.81
CA THR A 129 -23.07 -4.52 -12.50
C THR A 129 -22.39 -3.16 -12.45
N HIS A 130 -22.74 -2.28 -13.41
CA HIS A 130 -22.28 -0.89 -13.38
C HIS A 130 -22.69 -0.16 -12.09
N LEU A 131 -23.84 -0.52 -11.50
CA LEU A 131 -24.29 0.09 -10.25
C LEU A 131 -23.37 -0.30 -9.09
N GLU A 132 -23.05 -1.58 -8.94
CA GLU A 132 -22.12 -2.06 -7.89
C GLU A 132 -20.73 -1.45 -8.03
N LEU A 133 -20.24 -1.27 -9.27
CA LEU A 133 -18.97 -0.57 -9.53
C LEU A 133 -19.04 0.91 -9.13
N LEU A 134 -20.14 1.61 -9.44
CA LEU A 134 -20.33 3.01 -9.08
C LEU A 134 -20.48 3.20 -7.57
N GLU A 135 -21.18 2.31 -6.88
CA GLU A 135 -21.33 2.34 -5.42
C GLU A 135 -19.97 2.18 -4.74
N LYS A 136 -19.15 1.23 -5.20
CA LYS A 136 -17.77 1.08 -4.71
C LYS A 136 -16.92 2.30 -5.03
N PHE A 137 -16.99 2.81 -6.26
CA PHE A 137 -16.23 4.00 -6.64
C PHE A 137 -16.62 5.23 -5.79
N TYR A 138 -17.90 5.39 -5.49
CA TYR A 138 -18.38 6.43 -4.59
C TYR A 138 -17.75 6.31 -3.19
N GLN A 139 -17.67 5.09 -2.63
CA GLN A 139 -16.99 4.86 -1.35
C GLN A 139 -15.48 5.14 -1.43
N ILE A 140 -14.80 4.78 -2.54
CA ILE A 140 -13.40 5.14 -2.78
C ILE A 140 -13.21 6.66 -2.74
N CYS A 141 -14.10 7.41 -3.42
CA CYS A 141 -14.06 8.87 -3.42
C CYS A 141 -14.30 9.46 -2.03
N LEU A 142 -15.19 8.87 -1.22
CA LEU A 142 -15.42 9.31 0.16
C LEU A 142 -14.17 9.09 1.03
N ASP A 143 -13.50 7.96 0.87
CA ASP A 143 -12.29 7.63 1.62
C ASP A 143 -11.13 8.56 1.25
N VAL A 144 -10.88 8.75 -0.06
CA VAL A 144 -9.86 9.70 -0.53
C VAL A 144 -10.17 11.13 -0.11
N ARG A 145 -11.43 11.56 -0.16
CA ARG A 145 -11.83 12.88 0.32
C ARG A 145 -11.52 13.07 1.81
N ASN A 146 -11.76 12.04 2.64
CA ASN A 146 -11.41 12.08 4.05
C ASN A 146 -9.90 12.27 4.25
N ILE A 147 -9.08 11.57 3.47
CA ILE A 147 -7.62 11.71 3.51
C ILE A 147 -7.19 13.12 3.06
N HIS A 148 -7.75 13.63 1.96
CA HIS A 148 -7.47 14.97 1.45
C HIS A 148 -7.83 16.07 2.45
N ASN A 149 -8.90 15.91 3.25
CA ASN A 149 -9.27 16.86 4.30
C ASN A 149 -8.19 17.03 5.40
N HIS A 150 -7.23 16.11 5.48
CA HIS A 150 -6.07 16.20 6.38
C HIS A 150 -4.83 16.79 5.68
N ASN A 151 -4.98 17.38 4.49
CA ASN A 151 -3.90 17.91 3.65
C ASN A 151 -2.86 16.83 3.30
N ILE A 152 -3.31 15.64 2.90
CA ILE A 152 -2.44 14.53 2.50
C ILE A 152 -2.60 14.29 1.00
N ILE A 153 -1.49 14.25 0.27
CA ILE A 153 -1.43 13.81 -1.13
C ILE A 153 -1.04 12.33 -1.14
N LEU A 154 -1.85 11.48 -1.78
CA LEU A 154 -1.66 10.04 -1.80
C LEU A 154 -0.56 9.60 -2.78
N ARG A 155 -0.56 10.15 -4.00
CA ARG A 155 0.47 10.00 -5.05
C ARG A 155 0.62 8.60 -5.68
N ASP A 156 -0.01 7.56 -5.13
CA ASP A 156 -0.07 6.22 -5.75
C ASP A 156 -1.46 5.60 -5.62
N ILE A 157 -2.49 6.32 -6.10
CA ILE A 157 -3.84 5.77 -6.21
C ILE A 157 -3.90 4.81 -7.39
N LYS A 158 -4.14 3.54 -7.07
CA LYS A 158 -4.36 2.45 -8.04
C LYS A 158 -5.21 1.35 -7.39
N PRO A 159 -5.84 0.46 -8.17
CA PRO A 159 -6.69 -0.60 -7.63
C PRO A 159 -5.96 -1.56 -6.67
N ASP A 160 -4.64 -1.75 -6.83
CA ASP A 160 -3.85 -2.59 -5.92
C ASP A 160 -3.67 -2.00 -4.52
N ASN A 161 -3.76 -0.66 -4.39
CA ASN A 161 -3.62 0.05 -3.11
C ASN A 161 -4.98 0.32 -2.45
N ILE A 162 -6.07 -0.15 -3.05
CA ILE A 162 -7.43 -0.07 -2.50
C ILE A 162 -7.82 -1.48 -2.08
N LEU A 163 -8.05 -1.69 -0.79
CA LEU A 163 -8.40 -2.98 -0.22
C LEU A 163 -9.88 -3.01 0.20
N LEU A 164 -10.49 -4.19 0.15
CA LEU A 164 -11.88 -4.39 0.55
C LEU A 164 -11.97 -5.11 1.91
N ASP A 165 -12.77 -4.54 2.80
CA ASP A 165 -13.15 -5.21 4.04
C ASP A 165 -14.18 -6.32 3.81
N GLU A 166 -14.58 -7.01 4.87
CA GLU A 166 -15.56 -8.09 4.83
C GLU A 166 -16.94 -7.65 4.30
N PHE A 167 -17.26 -6.35 4.36
CA PHE A 167 -18.52 -5.76 3.91
C PHE A 167 -18.43 -5.18 2.48
N ASP A 168 -17.38 -5.52 1.73
CA ASP A 168 -17.11 -4.96 0.38
C ASP A 168 -16.91 -3.44 0.37
N LYS A 169 -16.58 -2.84 1.51
CA LYS A 169 -16.26 -1.41 1.57
C LYS A 169 -14.78 -1.21 1.26
N PRO A 170 -14.46 -0.28 0.34
CA PRO A 170 -13.09 0.05 -0.02
C PRO A 170 -12.40 0.97 0.98
N HIS A 171 -11.11 0.71 1.19
CA HIS A 171 -10.19 1.48 2.03
C HIS A 171 -8.85 1.63 1.31
N TYR A 172 -8.30 2.84 1.26
CA TYR A 172 -6.94 3.06 0.79
C TYR A 172 -5.92 2.57 1.82
N ALA A 173 -4.90 1.84 1.38
CA ALA A 173 -4.06 1.05 2.30
C ALA A 173 -2.55 1.33 2.25
N ASP A 174 -2.04 2.02 1.23
CA ASP A 174 -0.59 2.18 1.04
C ASP A 174 -0.14 3.63 1.00
N PHE A 175 0.48 4.09 2.07
CA PHE A 175 0.96 5.47 2.23
C PHE A 175 2.48 5.60 2.05
N ASP A 176 3.15 4.58 1.48
CA ASP A 176 4.61 4.52 1.33
C ASP A 176 5.19 5.79 0.66
N VAL A 177 4.42 6.40 -0.24
CA VAL A 177 4.84 7.59 -0.99
C VAL A 177 3.96 8.80 -0.70
N SER A 178 3.07 8.75 0.28
CA SER A 178 2.20 9.90 0.58
C SER A 178 2.96 11.02 1.29
N VAL A 179 2.50 12.26 1.10
CA VAL A 179 3.11 13.46 1.70
C VAL A 179 2.04 14.43 2.19
N PHE A 180 2.42 15.37 3.04
CA PHE A 180 1.55 16.49 3.39
C PHE A 180 1.58 17.56 2.28
N ASP A 181 0.42 18.12 1.94
CA ASP A 181 0.21 19.11 0.86
C ASP A 181 0.80 20.50 1.19
N THR A 182 1.54 20.63 2.28
CA THR A 182 2.24 21.86 2.67
C THR A 182 3.43 22.17 1.77
N ASP A 183 3.97 21.17 1.06
CA ASP A 183 5.27 21.31 0.40
C ASP A 183 5.20 21.44 -1.13
N LYS A 184 4.03 21.24 -1.76
CA LYS A 184 3.91 20.86 -3.18
C LYS A 184 4.87 19.71 -3.54
N ALA A 185 4.34 18.61 -4.06
CA ALA A 185 5.23 17.55 -4.51
C ALA A 185 5.88 17.94 -5.84
N TYR A 186 7.17 17.64 -5.99
CA TYR A 186 7.95 17.92 -7.21
C TYR A 186 8.65 16.68 -7.75
N ASP A 187 8.92 15.72 -6.87
CA ASP A 187 9.44 14.40 -7.18
C ASP A 187 8.42 13.58 -7.98
N VAL A 188 8.95 12.71 -8.84
CA VAL A 188 8.14 11.79 -9.63
C VAL A 188 8.05 10.47 -8.88
N THR A 189 6.86 10.18 -8.37
CA THR A 189 6.55 8.93 -7.67
C THR A 189 5.18 8.40 -8.09
N GLY A 190 4.93 7.13 -7.77
CA GLY A 190 3.70 6.43 -8.10
C GLY A 190 3.81 5.51 -9.33
N THR A 191 2.70 4.90 -9.68
CA THR A 191 2.61 3.94 -10.78
C THR A 191 2.32 4.67 -12.10
N ARG A 192 3.22 4.58 -13.09
CA ARG A 192 3.19 5.36 -14.35
C ARG A 192 1.81 5.45 -15.01
N PHE A 193 1.04 4.36 -15.05
CA PHE A 193 -0.27 4.32 -15.70
C PHE A 193 -1.37 5.11 -14.97
N TYR A 194 -1.14 5.54 -13.73
CA TYR A 194 -2.09 6.30 -12.93
C TYR A 194 -1.62 7.74 -12.67
N MET A 195 -0.44 8.12 -13.18
CA MET A 195 0.13 9.44 -12.97
C MET A 195 -0.63 10.52 -13.74
N ALA A 196 -0.87 11.65 -13.09
CA ALA A 196 -1.43 12.83 -13.74
C ALA A 196 -0.44 13.45 -14.74
N PRO A 197 -0.91 14.15 -15.80
CA PRO A 197 -0.04 14.74 -16.81
C PRO A 197 1.01 15.70 -16.24
N GLU A 198 0.67 16.46 -15.20
CA GLU A 198 1.59 17.36 -14.50
C GLU A 198 2.72 16.62 -13.77
N VAL A 199 2.47 15.40 -13.28
CA VAL A 199 3.48 14.53 -12.67
C VAL A 199 4.36 13.90 -13.77
N GLU A 200 3.74 13.46 -14.87
CA GLU A 200 4.46 12.87 -16.00
C GLU A 200 5.40 13.88 -16.70
N GLN A 201 5.04 15.17 -16.75
CA GLN A 201 5.93 16.22 -17.27
C GLN A 201 7.24 16.34 -16.49
N ASN A 202 7.21 16.08 -15.18
CA ASN A 202 8.41 16.06 -14.33
C ASN A 202 9.30 14.84 -14.65
N LEU A 203 8.73 13.71 -15.10
CA LEU A 203 9.47 12.49 -15.49
C LEU A 203 10.42 12.76 -16.66
N PHE A 204 9.94 13.54 -17.64
CA PHE A 204 10.71 13.91 -18.81
C PHE A 204 11.59 15.15 -18.58
N LYS A 205 11.67 15.66 -17.34
CA LYS A 205 12.37 16.90 -16.95
C LYS A 205 12.03 18.09 -17.86
N LEU A 206 10.84 18.08 -18.44
CA LEU A 206 10.39 19.12 -19.36
C LEU A 206 10.12 20.42 -18.61
N LYS A 207 9.58 20.30 -17.38
CA LYS A 207 9.35 21.37 -16.41
C LYS A 207 9.39 20.77 -15.00
N TYR A 208 9.70 21.59 -13.98
CA TYR A 208 9.51 21.25 -12.57
C TYR A 208 8.17 21.85 -12.11
N VAL A 209 7.09 21.11 -12.32
CA VAL A 209 5.73 21.53 -11.96
C VAL A 209 5.38 20.94 -10.60
N GLY A 210 5.09 21.80 -9.62
CA GLY A 210 4.59 21.33 -8.33
C GLY A 210 3.15 20.83 -8.47
N TYR A 211 2.84 19.68 -7.88
CA TYR A 211 1.50 19.09 -7.87
C TYR A 211 0.98 18.90 -6.43
N GLY A 212 -0.33 18.70 -6.31
CA GLY A 212 -1.07 18.60 -5.06
C GLY A 212 -2.20 17.57 -5.17
N VAL A 213 -3.18 17.61 -4.26
CA VAL A 213 -4.32 16.65 -4.22
C VAL A 213 -5.11 16.50 -5.53
N LYS A 214 -5.02 17.44 -6.47
CA LYS A 214 -5.67 17.33 -7.79
C LYS A 214 -5.02 16.27 -8.69
N SER A 215 -3.77 15.86 -8.45
CA SER A 215 -3.16 14.71 -9.14
C SER A 215 -3.86 13.40 -8.77
N ASP A 216 -4.25 13.25 -7.50
CA ASP A 216 -4.98 12.08 -7.00
C ASP A 216 -6.37 11.96 -7.66
N ILE A 217 -7.01 13.10 -7.96
CA ILE A 217 -8.29 13.11 -8.68
C ILE A 217 -8.15 12.54 -10.10
N PHE A 218 -7.03 12.81 -10.78
CA PHE A 218 -6.75 12.20 -12.07
C PHE A 218 -6.58 10.68 -11.92
N SER A 219 -5.80 10.24 -10.93
CA SER A 219 -5.58 8.82 -10.64
C SER A 219 -6.89 8.08 -10.29
N LEU A 220 -7.82 8.72 -9.58
CA LEU A 220 -9.17 8.18 -9.36
C LEU A 220 -9.94 7.99 -10.67
N GLY A 221 -9.82 8.90 -11.62
CA GLY A 221 -10.36 8.74 -12.97
C GLY A 221 -9.79 7.51 -13.69
N CYS A 222 -8.50 7.26 -13.54
CA CYS A 222 -7.85 6.04 -14.06
C CYS A 222 -8.35 4.76 -13.36
N VAL A 223 -8.56 4.79 -12.04
CA VAL A 223 -9.17 3.68 -11.29
C VAL A 223 -10.58 3.40 -11.81
N LEU A 224 -11.42 4.42 -12.00
CA LEU A 224 -12.76 4.24 -12.53
C LEU A 224 -12.72 3.60 -13.93
N ASN A 225 -11.83 4.08 -14.80
CA ASN A 225 -11.67 3.50 -16.12
C ASN A 225 -11.33 2.00 -16.04
N TYR A 226 -10.39 1.63 -15.18
CA TYR A 226 -10.03 0.23 -14.93
C TYR A 226 -11.25 -0.58 -14.45
N MET A 227 -12.04 -0.04 -13.52
CA MET A 227 -13.23 -0.71 -12.97
C MET A 227 -14.25 -1.10 -14.04
N PHE A 228 -14.44 -0.26 -15.07
CA PHE A 228 -15.42 -0.51 -16.14
C PHE A 228 -14.88 -1.31 -17.32
N ASN A 229 -13.57 -1.22 -17.60
CA ASN A 229 -12.99 -1.80 -18.81
C ASN A 229 -12.14 -3.05 -18.55
N HIS A 230 -11.88 -3.38 -17.29
CA HIS A 230 -11.01 -4.49 -16.86
C HIS A 230 -9.60 -4.48 -17.47
N ASN A 231 -9.17 -3.33 -18.00
CA ASN A 231 -7.89 -3.15 -18.67
C ASN A 231 -7.08 -2.06 -17.98
N TYR A 232 -5.76 -2.24 -17.91
CA TYR A 232 -4.86 -1.20 -17.41
C TYR A 232 -5.05 0.08 -18.22
N PRO A 233 -5.04 1.26 -17.56
CA PRO A 233 -5.50 2.48 -18.20
C PRO A 233 -4.69 2.93 -19.44
N TYR A 234 -3.50 2.37 -19.74
CA TYR A 234 -2.76 2.68 -20.97
C TYR A 234 -1.89 1.52 -21.49
N SER A 235 -1.97 1.21 -22.79
CA SER A 235 -0.90 0.55 -23.55
C SER A 235 -0.37 1.52 -24.62
N ILE A 236 0.69 2.25 -24.26
CA ILE A 236 1.70 2.92 -25.12
C ILE A 236 1.28 3.85 -26.30
N TYR A 237 0.02 3.91 -26.74
CA TYR A 237 -0.42 4.76 -27.85
C TYR A 237 -1.81 5.36 -27.58
N THR A 238 -1.80 6.67 -27.27
CA THR A 238 -2.95 7.61 -27.29
C THR A 238 -4.01 7.48 -26.16
N PRO A 239 -4.27 8.58 -25.42
CA PRO A 239 -5.25 8.62 -24.35
C PRO A 239 -6.67 8.79 -24.92
N LEU A 240 -7.47 7.74 -24.91
CA LEU A 240 -8.92 7.89 -24.94
C LEU A 240 -9.44 7.55 -23.55
N ILE A 241 -9.29 8.48 -22.61
CA ILE A 241 -10.18 8.50 -21.45
C ILE A 241 -11.58 8.67 -22.06
N PRO A 242 -12.52 7.72 -21.87
CA PRO A 242 -13.87 7.85 -22.40
C PRO A 242 -14.40 9.22 -22.00
N LYS A 243 -15.03 9.97 -22.94
CA LYS A 243 -15.51 11.33 -22.65
C LYS A 243 -16.31 11.42 -21.34
N LYS A 244 -17.07 10.36 -21.01
CA LYS A 244 -17.81 10.22 -19.74
C LYS A 244 -16.91 10.25 -18.51
N VAL A 245 -15.74 9.60 -18.55
CA VAL A 245 -14.74 9.62 -17.47
C VAL A 245 -14.05 10.99 -17.40
N ILE A 246 -13.80 11.65 -18.53
CA ILE A 246 -13.29 13.04 -18.54
C ILE A 246 -14.27 13.97 -17.83
N TYR A 247 -15.56 13.90 -18.16
CA TYR A 247 -16.59 14.70 -17.49
C TYR A 247 -16.64 14.44 -15.99
N LEU A 248 -16.43 13.19 -15.55
CA LEU A 248 -16.42 12.87 -14.13
C LEU A 248 -15.15 13.38 -13.43
N ILE A 249 -13.98 13.26 -14.07
CA ILE A 249 -12.72 13.85 -13.57
C ILE A 249 -12.88 15.36 -13.42
N ASP A 250 -13.43 16.04 -14.44
CA ASP A 250 -13.65 17.48 -14.40
C ASP A 250 -14.69 17.86 -13.33
N PHE A 251 -15.74 17.07 -13.16
CA PHE A 251 -16.69 17.25 -12.06
C PHE A 251 -16.00 17.09 -10.69
N MET A 252 -15.23 16.02 -10.48
CA MET A 252 -14.48 15.77 -9.24
C MET A 252 -13.38 16.81 -8.98
N ARG A 253 -12.80 17.40 -10.02
CA ARG A 253 -11.83 18.50 -9.88
C ARG A 253 -12.46 19.79 -9.38
N ASN A 254 -13.76 19.99 -9.56
CA ASN A 254 -14.48 21.18 -9.14
C ASN A 254 -15.25 21.01 -7.82
N LEU A 255 -15.28 19.79 -7.28
CA LEU A 255 -15.63 19.49 -5.89
C LEU A 255 -14.42 19.72 -4.97
#